data_AF-A0A382G7P6-F1
#
_entry.id   AF-A0A382G7P6-F1
#
_cell.length_a   1.000
_cell.length_b   1.000
_cell.length_c   1.000
_cell.angle_alpha   90.00
_cell.angle_beta   90.00
_cell.angle_gamma   90.00
#
_symmetry.space_group_name_H-M   'P 1'
#
loop_
_entity.id
_entity.type
_entity.pdbx_description
1 polymer ?
#
loop_
_entity_poly.entity_id
_entity_poly.type
_entity_poly.pdbx_seq_one_letter_code
_entity_poly.pdbx_strand_id
1 'polypeptide(L)'
;MNNFQNGGSAAIVDRCRRLFDDLEFSEVREWKAAEKGRKVIGYMPVYVPREIIHAAGMLPVGILGGGDQLEVIQGDAYYQSYICRIPRSTIELGLTGKLDVLDGMLFPSICDVIRNLSGMWQLMFEDKYVRYFDVPQNYARDIGGSYYVNELKQLLSDLEKLSGKQISPDDLWKSIEVYNENRRAIQDLYHYRAKRPWKTPSPDVYLVIRAGMVLPVEEHTQLIRDYISAVEKEEQVMRDNCRVVVSGVFCEQPPLNLIRSIEMAGCYIVDDDFMLVTRWLLEDVPT
;
A
#
# COMPACT_ATOMS: atom_id res chain seq x y z
N MET A 1 -14.10 -19.15 -1.65
CA MET A 1 -13.79 -20.60 -1.55
C MET A 1 -12.37 -20.78 -2.04
N ASN A 2 -11.44 -21.05 -1.13
CA ASN A 2 -9.99 -20.94 -1.37
C ASN A 2 -9.44 -22.17 -2.10
N ASN A 3 -8.97 -21.99 -3.34
CA ASN A 3 -8.34 -23.00 -4.19
C ASN A 3 -6.80 -23.11 -4.00
N PHE A 4 -6.24 -22.69 -2.86
CA PHE A 4 -4.79 -22.60 -2.68
C PHE A 4 -4.12 -23.87 -2.13
N GLN A 5 -4.83 -25.01 -2.02
CA GLN A 5 -4.25 -26.22 -1.44
C GLN A 5 -3.22 -26.95 -2.33
N ASN A 6 -2.98 -26.52 -3.58
CA ASN A 6 -2.10 -27.25 -4.52
C ASN A 6 -1.02 -26.41 -5.24
N GLY A 7 -0.87 -25.12 -4.96
CA GLY A 7 0.16 -24.29 -5.58
C GLY A 7 1.12 -23.76 -4.51
N GLY A 8 2.39 -24.18 -4.52
CA GLY A 8 3.42 -23.71 -3.58
C GLY A 8 3.67 -22.19 -3.64
N SER A 9 4.80 -21.73 -3.11
CA SER A 9 5.11 -20.29 -3.01
C SER A 9 4.98 -19.58 -4.37
N ALA A 10 5.35 -20.25 -5.46
CA ALA A 10 5.22 -19.77 -6.84
C ALA A 10 3.79 -19.35 -7.22
N ALA A 11 2.75 -20.10 -6.84
CA ALA A 11 1.37 -19.77 -7.20
C ALA A 11 0.88 -18.50 -6.46
N ILE A 12 1.33 -18.32 -5.21
CA ILE A 12 1.06 -17.11 -4.43
C ILE A 12 1.76 -15.92 -5.07
N VAL A 13 3.04 -16.06 -5.42
CA VAL A 13 3.82 -15.02 -6.09
C VAL A 13 3.23 -14.66 -7.45
N ASP A 14 2.76 -15.63 -8.24
CA ASP A 14 2.11 -15.38 -9.52
C ASP A 14 0.81 -14.60 -9.38
N ARG A 15 0.04 -14.85 -8.32
CA ARG A 15 -1.13 -14.00 -8.00
C ARG A 15 -0.68 -12.58 -7.67
N CYS A 16 0.31 -12.43 -6.79
CA CYS A 16 0.81 -11.10 -6.41
C CYS A 16 1.36 -10.32 -7.60
N ARG A 17 2.01 -11.02 -8.55
CA ARG A 17 2.47 -10.46 -9.82
C ARG A 17 1.31 -9.94 -10.66
N ARG A 18 0.25 -10.73 -10.83
CA ARG A 18 -0.95 -10.28 -11.56
C ARG A 18 -1.55 -9.02 -10.94
N LEU A 19 -1.63 -8.95 -9.60
CA LEU A 19 -2.09 -7.75 -8.90
C LEU A 19 -1.16 -6.54 -9.09
N PHE A 20 0.15 -6.77 -9.17
CA PHE A 20 1.15 -5.74 -9.40
C PHE A 20 1.12 -5.18 -10.83
N ASP A 21 0.95 -6.05 -11.83
CA ASP A 21 0.91 -5.68 -13.25
C ASP A 21 -0.45 -5.09 -13.68
N ASP A 22 -1.50 -5.27 -12.88
CA ASP A 22 -2.86 -4.82 -13.17
C ASP A 22 -3.08 -3.33 -12.87
N LEU A 23 -2.86 -2.51 -13.90
CA LEU A 23 -3.17 -1.07 -13.85
C LEU A 23 -4.67 -0.76 -13.99
N GLU A 24 -5.54 -1.74 -14.24
CA GLU A 24 -6.99 -1.57 -14.29
C GLU A 24 -7.67 -1.74 -12.93
N PHE A 25 -6.93 -2.24 -11.91
CA PHE A 25 -7.43 -2.50 -10.56
C PHE A 25 -8.66 -3.44 -10.58
N SER A 26 -8.57 -4.52 -11.35
CA SER A 26 -9.66 -5.47 -11.58
C SER A 26 -10.12 -6.13 -10.28
N GLU A 27 -9.20 -6.56 -9.41
CA GLU A 27 -9.52 -7.13 -8.08
C GLU A 27 -10.28 -6.12 -7.20
N VAL A 28 -9.90 -4.84 -7.24
CA VAL A 28 -10.59 -3.76 -6.50
C VAL A 28 -11.99 -3.53 -7.06
N ARG A 29 -12.14 -3.57 -8.39
CA ARG A 29 -13.44 -3.44 -9.08
C ARG A 29 -14.36 -4.60 -8.72
N GLU A 30 -13.85 -5.82 -8.73
CA GLU A 30 -14.58 -7.02 -8.30
C GLU A 30 -15.00 -6.92 -6.84
N TRP A 31 -14.08 -6.54 -5.94
CA TRP A 31 -14.38 -6.32 -4.53
C TRP A 31 -15.50 -5.28 -4.32
N LYS A 32 -15.45 -4.16 -5.06
CA LYS A 32 -16.46 -3.11 -4.98
C LYS A 32 -17.80 -3.55 -5.56
N ALA A 33 -17.80 -4.30 -6.66
CA ALA A 33 -19.00 -4.79 -7.32
C ALA A 33 -19.70 -5.94 -6.57
N ALA A 34 -18.97 -6.67 -5.72
CA ALA A 34 -19.50 -7.80 -4.95
C ALA A 34 -20.63 -7.41 -3.98
N GLU A 35 -20.70 -6.14 -3.55
CA GLU A 35 -21.74 -5.66 -2.65
C GLU A 35 -22.10 -4.20 -2.95
N LYS A 36 -23.39 -3.94 -3.15
CA LYS A 36 -23.87 -2.60 -3.46
C LYS A 36 -23.60 -1.65 -2.30
N GLY A 37 -22.99 -0.51 -2.60
CA GLY A 37 -22.70 0.54 -1.61
C GLY A 37 -21.29 0.51 -1.06
N ARG A 38 -20.48 -0.52 -1.38
CA ARG A 38 -19.05 -0.52 -1.08
C ARG A 38 -18.36 0.68 -1.69
N LYS A 39 -17.44 1.25 -0.92
CA LYS A 39 -16.62 2.39 -1.30
C LYS A 39 -15.14 2.03 -1.26
N VAL A 40 -14.37 2.65 -2.13
CA VAL A 40 -12.94 2.45 -2.27
C VAL A 40 -12.24 3.79 -2.12
N ILE A 41 -11.28 3.87 -1.21
CA ILE A 41 -10.52 5.10 -0.95
C ILE A 41 -9.08 4.89 -1.37
N GLY A 42 -8.67 5.59 -2.42
CA GLY A 42 -7.28 5.66 -2.84
C GLY A 42 -6.44 6.42 -1.82
N TYR A 43 -5.16 6.09 -1.68
CA TYR A 43 -4.24 6.90 -0.90
C TYR A 43 -2.83 6.87 -1.48
N MET A 44 -2.15 8.01 -1.41
CA MET A 44 -0.72 8.11 -1.72
C MET A 44 0.12 7.76 -0.48
N PRO A 45 1.40 7.36 -0.62
CA PRO A 45 2.31 7.22 0.51
C PRO A 45 2.47 8.53 1.31
N VAL A 46 2.93 8.50 2.56
CA VAL A 46 3.36 7.33 3.37
C VAL A 46 2.44 7.14 4.58
N TYR A 47 2.02 8.24 5.22
CA TYR A 47 1.32 8.22 6.50
C TYR A 47 -0.19 8.31 6.28
N VAL A 48 -0.86 7.16 6.31
CA VAL A 48 -2.31 7.06 6.10
C VAL A 48 -2.92 6.20 7.20
N PRO A 49 -3.94 6.70 7.92
CA PRO A 49 -4.67 5.94 8.93
C PRO A 49 -5.69 4.99 8.26
N ARG A 50 -5.18 3.90 7.67
CA ARG A 50 -5.98 2.92 6.91
C ARG A 50 -7.08 2.26 7.75
N GLU A 51 -6.87 2.19 9.06
CA GLU A 51 -7.83 1.68 10.03
C GLU A 51 -9.16 2.44 9.99
N ILE A 52 -9.13 3.76 9.77
CA ILE A 52 -10.37 4.57 9.72
C ILE A 52 -11.16 4.26 8.46
N ILE A 53 -10.47 4.12 7.31
CA ILE A 53 -11.08 3.72 6.03
C ILE A 53 -11.72 2.33 6.18
N HIS A 54 -10.98 1.39 6.76
CA HIS A 54 -11.45 0.03 6.98
C HIS A 54 -12.62 -0.05 7.97
N ALA A 55 -12.59 0.71 9.07
CA ALA A 55 -13.69 0.78 10.04
C ALA A 55 -14.98 1.35 9.42
N ALA A 56 -14.85 2.19 8.39
CA ALA A 56 -15.96 2.67 7.57
C ALA A 56 -16.53 1.62 6.60
N GLY A 57 -16.00 0.39 6.59
CA GLY A 57 -16.39 -0.67 5.65
C GLY A 57 -15.91 -0.42 4.21
N MET A 58 -14.90 0.43 4.04
CA MET A 58 -14.33 0.78 2.73
C MET A 58 -13.01 0.04 2.50
N LEU A 59 -12.63 -0.15 1.24
CA LEU A 59 -11.32 -0.70 0.89
C LEU A 59 -10.30 0.43 0.72
N PRO A 60 -9.25 0.50 1.57
CA PRO A 60 -8.12 1.39 1.34
C PRO A 60 -7.22 0.83 0.22
N VAL A 61 -7.04 1.59 -0.86
CA VAL A 61 -6.23 1.20 -2.02
C VAL A 61 -5.04 2.14 -2.17
N GLY A 62 -3.83 1.60 -2.13
CA GLY A 62 -2.62 2.38 -2.15
C GLY A 62 -2.10 2.63 -3.58
N ILE A 63 -2.07 3.89 -3.98
CA ILE A 63 -1.70 4.37 -5.31
C ILE A 63 -0.23 4.83 -5.31
N LEU A 64 0.61 4.15 -6.10
CA LEU A 64 2.05 4.43 -6.21
C LEU A 64 2.45 4.94 -7.61
N GLY A 65 1.49 5.48 -8.37
CA GLY A 65 1.67 5.78 -9.79
C GLY A 65 1.56 4.55 -10.69
N GLY A 66 1.84 4.74 -11.98
CA GLY A 66 1.67 3.72 -13.03
C GLY A 66 2.86 2.79 -13.25
N GLY A 67 3.87 2.82 -12.38
CA GLY A 67 5.10 2.03 -12.53
C GLY A 67 5.82 2.33 -13.85
N ASP A 68 6.87 1.58 -14.19
CA ASP A 68 7.62 1.71 -15.46
C ASP A 68 6.86 1.24 -16.71
N GLN A 69 5.68 0.63 -16.52
CA GLN A 69 4.84 0.09 -17.59
C GLN A 69 3.94 1.13 -18.27
N LEU A 70 3.60 2.22 -17.57
CA LEU A 70 2.72 3.26 -18.11
C LEU A 70 3.52 4.38 -18.78
N GLU A 71 3.30 4.58 -20.07
CA GLU A 71 3.74 5.80 -20.76
C GLU A 71 2.93 7.00 -20.23
N VAL A 72 3.64 8.06 -19.87
CA VAL A 72 3.02 9.28 -19.34
C VAL A 72 3.01 10.31 -20.45
N ILE A 73 1.82 10.67 -20.94
CA ILE A 73 1.66 11.58 -22.07
C ILE A 73 0.94 12.84 -21.58
N GLN A 74 -0.24 12.67 -21.00
CA GLN A 74 -1.05 13.76 -20.48
C GLN A 74 -0.51 14.24 -19.14
N GLY A 75 -0.03 13.33 -18.28
CA GLY A 75 0.51 13.67 -16.97
C GLY A 75 1.67 14.68 -17.01
N ASP A 76 2.46 14.68 -18.10
CA ASP A 76 3.59 15.60 -18.32
C ASP A 76 3.14 17.04 -18.64
N ALA A 77 1.87 17.25 -19.01
CA ALA A 77 1.30 18.59 -19.16
C ALA A 77 0.99 19.27 -17.82
N TYR A 78 0.87 18.50 -16.73
CA TYR A 78 0.44 18.99 -15.42
C TYR A 78 1.60 19.21 -14.43
N TYR A 79 2.76 18.61 -14.70
CA TYR A 79 3.94 18.71 -13.84
C TYR A 79 5.22 18.85 -14.66
N GLN A 80 6.20 19.51 -14.04
CA GLN A 80 7.51 19.70 -14.65
C GLN A 80 8.32 18.39 -14.68
N SER A 81 9.21 18.28 -15.66
CA SER A 81 10.03 17.08 -15.89
C SER A 81 11.00 16.73 -14.75
N TYR A 82 11.32 17.69 -13.87
CA TYR A 82 12.20 17.48 -12.70
C TYR A 82 11.46 16.93 -11.47
N ILE A 83 10.14 16.77 -11.54
CA ILE A 83 9.34 16.17 -10.48
C ILE A 83 9.38 14.64 -10.61
N CYS A 84 9.33 13.95 -9.45
CA CYS A 84 9.25 12.49 -9.39
C CYS A 84 8.11 11.96 -10.28
N ARG A 85 8.21 10.70 -10.71
CA ARG A 85 7.31 10.17 -11.75
C ARG A 85 5.92 9.80 -11.21
N ILE A 86 5.82 9.54 -9.91
CA ILE A 86 4.58 9.17 -9.22
C ILE A 86 3.40 10.11 -9.54
N PRO A 87 3.45 11.43 -9.28
CA PRO A 87 2.30 12.32 -9.53
C PRO A 87 1.88 12.35 -11.00
N ARG A 88 2.83 12.37 -11.93
CA ARG A 88 2.58 12.44 -13.37
C ARG A 88 1.86 11.19 -13.87
N SER A 89 2.38 10.01 -13.50
CA SER A 89 1.72 8.75 -13.84
C SER A 89 0.40 8.55 -13.09
N THR A 90 0.25 9.09 -11.88
CA THR A 90 -1.04 9.05 -11.14
C THR A 90 -2.11 9.88 -11.86
N ILE A 91 -1.77 11.06 -12.36
CA ILE A 91 -2.67 11.86 -13.22
C ILE A 91 -3.04 11.08 -14.48
N GLU A 92 -2.07 10.45 -15.15
CA GLU A 92 -2.35 9.64 -16.34
C GLU A 92 -3.34 8.50 -16.03
N LEU A 93 -3.16 7.77 -14.93
CA LEU A 93 -4.11 6.74 -14.48
C LEU A 93 -5.51 7.32 -14.22
N GLY A 94 -5.59 8.52 -13.65
CA GLY A 94 -6.85 9.23 -13.42
C GLY A 94 -7.55 9.63 -14.73
N LEU A 95 -6.83 10.32 -15.63
CA LEU A 95 -7.38 10.84 -16.89
C LEU A 95 -7.77 9.72 -17.87
N THR A 96 -7.12 8.55 -17.78
CA THR A 96 -7.46 7.38 -18.61
C THR A 96 -8.55 6.49 -18.00
N GLY A 97 -9.20 6.93 -16.92
CA GLY A 97 -10.33 6.21 -16.26
C GLY A 97 -9.93 4.97 -15.47
N LYS A 98 -8.62 4.67 -15.38
CA LYS A 98 -8.12 3.50 -14.65
C LYS A 98 -8.41 3.58 -13.15
N LEU A 99 -8.51 4.80 -12.61
CA LEU A 99 -8.84 5.07 -11.21
C LEU A 99 -10.33 5.36 -10.94
N ASP A 100 -11.23 5.17 -11.91
CA ASP A 100 -12.68 5.47 -11.75
C ASP A 100 -13.35 4.64 -10.64
N VAL A 101 -12.76 3.49 -10.31
CA VAL A 101 -13.20 2.62 -9.22
C VAL A 101 -13.13 3.31 -7.85
N LEU A 102 -12.25 4.31 -7.67
CA LEU A 102 -12.10 5.04 -6.42
C LEU A 102 -13.28 5.99 -6.19
N ASP A 103 -13.80 6.05 -4.97
CA ASP A 103 -14.81 7.04 -4.53
C ASP A 103 -14.16 8.28 -3.89
N GLY A 104 -12.89 8.17 -3.51
CA GLY A 104 -12.08 9.29 -3.09
C GLY A 104 -10.60 8.98 -3.03
N MET A 105 -9.79 10.01 -2.78
CA MET A 105 -8.34 9.88 -2.62
C MET A 105 -7.80 10.73 -1.45
N LEU A 106 -6.89 10.14 -0.68
CA LEU A 106 -6.11 10.80 0.35
C LEU A 106 -4.70 11.13 -0.13
N PHE A 107 -4.26 12.35 0.17
CA PHE A 107 -2.94 12.87 -0.17
C PHE A 107 -2.20 13.28 1.11
N PRO A 108 -1.36 12.40 1.68
CA PRO A 108 -0.59 12.72 2.87
C PRO A 108 0.43 13.84 2.65
N SER A 109 0.56 14.71 3.65
CA SER A 109 1.53 15.81 3.72
C SER A 109 2.97 15.30 3.91
N ILE A 110 3.55 14.72 2.85
CA ILE A 110 4.93 14.21 2.86
C ILE A 110 5.90 15.05 2.05
N CYS A 111 5.42 15.78 1.03
CA CYS A 111 6.23 16.67 0.21
C CYS A 111 5.35 17.67 -0.56
N ASP A 112 5.96 18.74 -1.08
CA ASP A 112 5.27 19.77 -1.85
C ASP A 112 4.56 19.22 -3.10
N VAL A 113 5.10 18.15 -3.68
CA VAL A 113 4.57 17.54 -4.90
C VAL A 113 3.21 16.90 -4.67
N ILE A 114 3.08 16.10 -3.60
CA ILE A 114 1.81 15.44 -3.23
C ILE A 114 0.79 16.46 -2.72
N ARG A 115 1.24 17.51 -2.02
CA ARG A 115 0.38 18.66 -1.68
C ARG A 115 -0.21 19.34 -2.91
N ASN A 116 0.60 19.59 -3.94
CA ASN A 116 0.08 20.16 -5.18
C ASN A 116 -0.84 19.18 -5.91
N LEU A 117 -0.55 17.87 -5.82
CA LEU A 117 -1.34 16.83 -6.47
C LEU A 117 -2.76 16.78 -5.92
N SER A 118 -2.95 16.99 -4.61
CA SER A 118 -4.28 17.05 -4.03
C SER A 118 -5.11 18.19 -4.60
N GLY A 119 -4.51 19.36 -4.81
CA GLY A 119 -5.19 20.51 -5.43
C GLY A 119 -5.57 20.23 -6.89
N MET A 120 -4.67 19.62 -7.65
CA MET A 120 -4.97 19.18 -9.02
C MET A 120 -6.12 18.17 -9.04
N TRP A 121 -6.12 17.22 -8.11
CA TRP A 121 -7.17 16.19 -8.03
C TRP A 121 -8.55 16.79 -7.71
N GLN A 122 -8.61 17.80 -6.84
CA GLN A 122 -9.86 18.53 -6.55
C GLN A 122 -10.43 19.21 -7.80
N LEU A 123 -9.57 19.77 -8.66
CA LEU A 123 -9.99 20.42 -9.90
C LEU A 123 -10.40 19.44 -11.00
N MET A 124 -9.74 18.28 -11.07
CA MET A 124 -9.99 17.30 -12.14
C MET A 124 -11.15 16.35 -11.84
N PHE A 125 -11.44 16.09 -10.56
CA PHE A 125 -12.39 15.06 -10.13
C PHE A 125 -13.38 15.61 -9.09
N GLU A 126 -14.18 16.60 -9.49
CA GLU A 126 -15.12 17.32 -8.61
C GLU A 126 -16.16 16.40 -7.93
N ASP A 127 -16.51 15.28 -8.56
CA ASP A 127 -17.46 14.29 -8.04
C ASP A 127 -16.85 13.28 -7.05
N LYS A 128 -15.54 13.35 -6.78
CA LYS A 128 -14.83 12.42 -5.90
C LYS A 128 -14.45 13.10 -4.59
N TYR A 129 -14.44 12.33 -3.50
CA TYR A 129 -13.91 12.82 -2.25
C TYR A 129 -12.40 13.02 -2.35
N VAL A 130 -11.90 14.21 -2.04
CA VAL A 130 -10.46 14.50 -2.07
C VAL A 130 -10.06 15.19 -0.78
N ARG A 131 -9.09 14.59 -0.08
CA ARG A 131 -8.55 15.17 1.15
C ARG A 131 -7.02 15.20 1.13
N TYR A 132 -6.49 16.40 1.28
CA TYR A 132 -5.13 16.58 1.78
C TYR A 132 -5.10 16.19 3.26
N PHE A 133 -4.28 15.20 3.60
CA PHE A 133 -4.19 14.69 4.97
C PHE A 133 -2.89 15.18 5.59
N ASP A 134 -2.99 16.18 6.44
CA ASP A 134 -1.82 16.82 7.03
C ASP A 134 -1.36 16.07 8.30
N VAL A 135 -0.06 16.10 8.53
CA VAL A 135 0.59 15.34 9.61
C VAL A 135 1.41 16.29 10.48
N PRO A 136 1.44 16.07 11.80
CA PRO A 136 2.14 16.96 12.71
C PRO A 136 3.65 16.97 12.42
N GLN A 137 4.22 18.17 12.25
CA GLN A 137 5.67 18.37 12.15
C GLN A 137 6.33 18.47 13.53
N ASN A 138 5.54 18.79 14.56
CA ASN A 138 5.97 18.80 15.96
C ASN A 138 5.43 17.55 16.64
N TYR A 139 6.29 16.67 17.16
CA TYR A 139 5.87 15.41 17.77
C TYR A 139 5.47 15.51 19.25
N ALA A 140 5.48 16.72 19.83
CA ALA A 140 4.99 16.93 21.20
C ALA A 140 3.50 16.56 21.29
N ARG A 141 3.14 15.77 22.31
CA ARG A 141 1.80 15.17 22.46
C ARG A 141 0.69 16.21 22.58
N ASP A 142 0.94 17.30 23.29
CA ASP A 142 0.00 18.39 23.55
C ASP A 142 -0.20 19.31 22.33
N ILE A 143 0.79 19.39 21.43
CA ILE A 143 0.73 20.21 20.22
C ILE A 143 0.38 19.36 19.01
N GLY A 144 1.32 18.52 18.55
CA GLY A 144 1.13 17.69 17.37
C GLY A 144 0.18 16.53 17.60
N GLY A 145 0.20 15.93 18.79
CA GLY A 145 -0.77 14.88 19.13
C GLY A 145 -2.21 15.41 19.11
N SER A 146 -2.47 16.56 19.74
CA SER A 146 -3.78 17.23 19.71
C SER A 146 -4.20 17.59 18.28
N TYR A 147 -3.27 18.14 17.48
CA TYR A 147 -3.51 18.43 16.07
C TYR A 147 -3.90 17.17 15.28
N TYR A 148 -3.12 16.10 15.43
CA TYR A 148 -3.35 14.84 14.71
C TYR A 148 -4.68 14.19 15.10
N VAL A 149 -5.05 14.22 16.38
CA VAL A 149 -6.38 13.74 16.83
C VAL A 149 -7.50 14.50 16.13
N ASN A 150 -7.37 15.81 15.93
CA ASN A 150 -8.37 16.59 15.22
C ASN A 150 -8.43 16.25 13.72
N GLU A 151 -7.27 16.05 13.08
CA GLU A 151 -7.23 15.60 11.68
C GLU A 151 -7.87 14.21 11.50
N LEU A 152 -7.60 13.27 12.41
CA LEU A 152 -8.22 11.95 12.40
C LEU A 152 -9.74 12.03 12.61
N LYS A 153 -10.23 12.89 13.51
CA LYS A 153 -11.68 13.11 13.73
C LYS A 153 -12.36 13.69 12.51
N GLN A 154 -11.73 14.62 11.81
CA GLN A 154 -12.29 15.18 10.59
C GLN A 154 -12.34 14.11 9.48
N LEU A 155 -11.26 13.35 9.29
CA LEU A 155 -11.24 12.23 8.34
C LEU A 155 -12.35 11.22 8.67
N LEU A 156 -12.53 10.86 9.94
CA LEU A 156 -13.62 10.00 10.38
C LEU A 156 -14.99 10.55 9.94
N SER A 157 -15.28 11.81 10.27
CA SER A 157 -16.55 12.48 9.88
C SER A 157 -16.76 12.47 8.36
N ASP A 158 -15.71 12.71 7.57
CA ASP A 158 -15.82 12.72 6.12
C ASP A 158 -16.14 11.32 5.56
N LEU A 159 -15.50 10.29 6.12
CA LEU A 159 -15.76 8.90 5.73
C LEU A 159 -17.12 8.38 6.21
N GLU A 160 -17.63 8.86 7.34
CA GLU A 160 -19.02 8.60 7.79
C GLU A 160 -20.03 9.18 6.80
N LYS A 161 -19.82 10.43 6.35
CA LYS A 161 -20.68 11.05 5.33
C LYS A 161 -20.63 10.29 4.01
N LEU A 162 -19.43 9.87 3.60
CA LEU A 162 -19.22 9.18 2.32
C LEU A 162 -19.79 7.75 2.32
N SER A 163 -19.69 7.03 3.44
CA SER A 163 -20.31 5.70 3.61
C SER A 163 -21.81 5.77 3.89
N GLY A 164 -22.29 6.89 4.44
CA GLY A 164 -23.65 6.99 4.99
C GLY A 164 -23.83 6.18 6.28
N LYS A 165 -22.74 5.74 6.92
CA LYS A 165 -22.73 4.94 8.16
C LYS A 165 -21.96 5.68 9.25
N GLN A 166 -22.51 5.68 10.47
CA GLN A 166 -21.77 6.12 11.65
C GLN A 166 -20.76 5.04 12.08
N ILE A 167 -19.53 5.44 12.38
CA ILE A 167 -18.44 4.55 12.78
C ILE A 167 -18.35 4.58 14.30
N SER A 168 -18.64 3.46 14.93
CA SER A 168 -18.55 3.34 16.38
C SER A 168 -17.10 3.19 16.86
N PRO A 169 -16.80 3.49 18.14
CA PRO A 169 -15.50 3.16 18.73
C PRO A 169 -15.14 1.67 18.57
N ASP A 170 -16.12 0.76 18.67
CA ASP A 170 -15.89 -0.68 18.51
C ASP A 170 -15.50 -1.06 17.08
N ASP A 171 -16.04 -0.36 16.07
CA ASP A 171 -15.62 -0.54 14.67
C ASP A 171 -14.14 -0.14 14.48
N LEU A 172 -13.72 0.96 15.13
CA LEU A 172 -12.33 1.41 15.11
C LEU A 172 -11.41 0.40 15.82
N TRP A 173 -11.79 -0.09 16.99
CA TRP A 173 -11.00 -1.08 17.73
C TRP A 173 -10.81 -2.37 16.95
N LYS A 174 -11.89 -2.93 16.38
CA LYS A 174 -11.80 -4.11 15.51
C LYS A 174 -10.88 -3.88 14.32
N SER A 175 -10.97 -2.70 13.70
CA SER A 175 -10.10 -2.34 12.58
C SER A 175 -8.63 -2.26 13.00
N ILE A 176 -8.34 -1.65 14.15
CA ILE A 176 -6.99 -1.58 14.71
C ILE A 176 -6.44 -2.98 14.99
N GLU A 177 -7.22 -3.87 15.60
CA GLU A 177 -6.82 -5.26 15.86
C GLU A 177 -6.44 -5.99 14.57
N VAL A 178 -7.27 -5.87 13.53
CA VAL A 178 -7.00 -6.49 12.21
C VAL A 178 -5.71 -5.93 11.58
N TYR A 179 -5.48 -4.63 11.64
CA TYR A 179 -4.24 -4.04 11.13
C TYR A 179 -3.01 -4.41 11.96
N ASN A 180 -3.14 -4.56 13.28
CA ASN A 180 -2.07 -5.07 14.13
C ASN A 180 -1.73 -6.53 13.79
N GLU A 181 -2.74 -7.37 13.51
CA GLU A 181 -2.53 -8.73 13.00
C GLU A 181 -1.68 -8.71 11.70
N ASN A 182 -2.01 -7.79 10.79
CA ASN A 182 -1.27 -7.60 9.55
C ASN A 182 0.17 -7.11 9.78
N ARG A 183 0.37 -6.15 10.68
CA ARG A 183 1.72 -5.67 11.06
C ARG A 183 2.59 -6.80 11.57
N ARG A 184 2.06 -7.62 12.49
CA ARG A 184 2.77 -8.80 13.01
C ARG A 184 3.11 -9.78 11.90
N ALA A 185 2.19 -10.05 10.96
CA ALA A 185 2.47 -10.91 9.81
C ALA A 185 3.59 -10.37 8.91
N ILE A 186 3.56 -9.07 8.61
CA ILE A 186 4.64 -8.41 7.85
C ILE A 186 5.96 -8.49 8.62
N GLN A 187 5.97 -8.20 9.91
CA GLN A 187 7.16 -8.28 10.75
C GLN A 187 7.74 -9.71 10.77
N ASP A 188 6.89 -10.73 10.89
CA ASP A 188 7.29 -12.14 10.83
C ASP A 188 7.93 -12.48 9.47
N LEU A 189 7.38 -11.98 8.36
CA LEU A 189 7.97 -12.15 7.04
C LEU A 189 9.37 -11.51 6.95
N TYR A 190 9.54 -10.29 7.45
CA TYR A 190 10.84 -9.60 7.43
C TYR A 190 11.86 -10.26 8.36
N HIS A 191 11.45 -10.69 9.56
CA HIS A 191 12.30 -11.49 10.44
C HIS A 191 12.70 -12.81 9.80
N TYR A 192 11.79 -13.48 9.11
CA TYR A 192 12.06 -14.70 8.38
C TYR A 192 13.06 -14.46 7.25
N ARG A 193 12.83 -13.44 6.41
CA ARG A 193 13.73 -13.03 5.33
C ARG A 193 15.13 -12.69 5.83
N ALA A 194 15.23 -11.93 6.91
CA ALA A 194 16.52 -11.61 7.50
C ALA A 194 17.28 -12.89 7.91
N LYS A 195 16.59 -13.88 8.49
CA LYS A 195 17.23 -15.14 8.91
C LYS A 195 17.53 -16.09 7.74
N ARG A 196 16.63 -16.16 6.75
CA ARG A 196 16.65 -17.15 5.66
C ARG A 196 16.43 -16.48 4.29
N PRO A 197 17.28 -15.52 3.88
CA PRO A 197 17.04 -14.75 2.67
C PRO A 197 17.03 -15.60 1.40
N TRP A 198 17.74 -16.74 1.38
CA TRP A 198 17.74 -17.67 0.26
C TRP A 198 16.41 -18.40 0.07
N LYS A 199 15.46 -18.33 1.02
CA LYS A 199 14.10 -18.88 0.88
C LYS A 199 13.07 -17.85 0.45
N THR A 200 13.40 -16.56 0.56
CA THR A 200 12.48 -15.45 0.26
C THR A 200 13.18 -14.46 -0.66
N PRO A 201 13.26 -14.77 -1.97
CA PRO A 201 13.77 -13.83 -2.94
C PRO A 201 13.08 -12.48 -2.80
N SER A 202 13.85 -11.40 -2.79
CA SER A 202 13.33 -10.06 -2.54
C SER A 202 12.30 -9.57 -3.56
N PRO A 203 12.38 -9.93 -4.86
CA PRO A 203 11.30 -9.66 -5.82
C PRO A 203 9.96 -10.27 -5.40
N ASP A 204 9.97 -11.45 -4.78
CA ASP A 204 8.75 -12.14 -4.34
C ASP A 204 8.20 -11.47 -3.09
N VAL A 205 9.06 -11.17 -2.11
CA VAL A 205 8.67 -10.43 -0.90
C VAL A 205 8.10 -9.06 -1.27
N TYR A 206 8.72 -8.34 -2.21
CA TYR A 206 8.21 -7.07 -2.71
C TYR A 206 6.79 -7.22 -3.27
N LEU A 207 6.54 -8.23 -4.11
CA LEU A 207 5.21 -8.49 -4.68
C LEU A 207 4.19 -8.87 -3.61
N VAL A 208 4.57 -9.72 -2.65
CA VAL A 208 3.71 -10.12 -1.52
C VAL A 208 3.26 -8.90 -0.73
N ILE A 209 4.19 -8.03 -0.33
CA ILE A 209 3.86 -6.79 0.41
C ILE A 209 3.07 -5.81 -0.47
N ARG A 210 3.40 -5.72 -1.76
CA ARG A 210 2.73 -4.81 -2.70
C ARG A 210 1.27 -5.21 -2.93
N ALA A 211 0.93 -6.50 -2.85
CA ALA A 211 -0.45 -6.99 -2.94
C ALA A 211 -1.36 -6.40 -1.85
N GLY A 212 -0.84 -6.14 -0.65
CA GLY A 212 -1.59 -5.51 0.45
C GLY A 212 -2.09 -4.09 0.19
N MET A 213 -1.84 -3.55 -0.99
CA MET A 213 -2.25 -2.21 -1.39
C MET A 213 -3.50 -2.22 -2.26
N VAL A 214 -3.96 -3.40 -2.67
CA VAL A 214 -5.19 -3.59 -3.46
C VAL A 214 -6.12 -4.65 -2.85
N LEU A 215 -5.66 -5.39 -1.84
CA LEU A 215 -6.43 -6.43 -1.15
C LEU A 215 -7.00 -5.94 0.19
N PRO A 216 -8.12 -6.52 0.65
CA PRO A 216 -8.52 -6.44 2.05
C PRO A 216 -7.39 -6.87 2.99
N VAL A 217 -7.27 -6.22 4.14
CA VAL A 217 -6.15 -6.41 5.06
C VAL A 217 -6.12 -7.82 5.67
N GLU A 218 -7.28 -8.43 5.90
CA GLU A 218 -7.43 -9.82 6.36
C GLU A 218 -6.89 -10.80 5.32
N GLU A 219 -7.24 -10.56 4.06
CA GLU A 219 -6.80 -11.40 2.95
C GLU A 219 -5.29 -11.29 2.74
N HIS A 220 -4.75 -10.07 2.80
CA HIS A 220 -3.30 -9.86 2.73
C HIS A 220 -2.56 -10.50 3.91
N THR A 221 -3.14 -10.45 5.11
CA THR A 221 -2.58 -11.14 6.29
C THR A 221 -2.49 -12.64 6.04
N GLN A 222 -3.59 -13.26 5.57
CA GLN A 222 -3.59 -14.68 5.24
C GLN A 222 -2.58 -15.01 4.13
N LEU A 223 -2.50 -14.18 3.08
CA LEU A 223 -1.55 -14.35 1.98
C LEU A 223 -0.09 -14.37 2.47
N ILE A 224 0.28 -13.48 3.39
CA ILE A 224 1.63 -13.48 3.98
C ILE A 224 1.88 -14.77 4.78
N ARG A 225 0.91 -15.19 5.61
CA ARG A 225 1.02 -16.40 6.42
C ARG A 225 1.15 -17.66 5.56
N ASP A 226 0.41 -17.73 4.46
CA ASP A 226 0.47 -18.80 3.48
C ASP A 226 1.80 -18.80 2.74
N TYR A 227 2.31 -17.62 2.35
CA TYR A 227 3.62 -17.49 1.71
C TYR A 227 4.74 -18.00 2.62
N ILE A 228 4.80 -17.55 3.88
CA ILE A 228 5.80 -18.03 4.87
C ILE A 228 5.71 -19.55 5.02
N SER A 229 4.49 -20.08 5.14
CA SER A 229 4.25 -21.53 5.30
C SER A 229 4.68 -22.34 4.07
N ALA A 230 4.52 -21.77 2.86
CA ALA A 230 4.91 -22.41 1.61
C ALA A 230 6.44 -22.45 1.45
N VAL A 231 7.12 -21.31 1.62
CA VAL A 231 8.59 -21.24 1.48
C VAL A 231 9.32 -22.06 2.55
N GLU A 232 8.71 -22.26 3.72
CA GLU A 232 9.29 -23.11 4.76
C GLU A 232 9.38 -24.57 4.34
N LYS A 233 8.39 -25.07 3.59
CA LYS A 233 8.32 -26.45 3.10
C LYS A 233 9.19 -26.70 1.87
N GLU A 234 9.59 -25.64 1.18
CA GLU A 234 10.41 -25.73 -0.03
C GLU A 234 11.89 -25.89 0.31
N GLU A 235 12.56 -26.78 -0.41
CA GLU A 235 14.01 -26.90 -0.37
C GLU A 235 14.65 -25.86 -1.28
N GLN A 236 15.41 -24.94 -0.68
CA GLN A 236 16.26 -24.00 -1.42
C GLN A 236 17.67 -24.00 -0.83
N VAL A 237 18.66 -23.99 -1.72
CA VAL A 237 20.08 -24.05 -1.35
C VAL A 237 20.59 -22.64 -1.08
N MET A 238 21.16 -22.44 0.11
CA MET A 238 21.86 -21.20 0.46
C MET A 238 23.12 -21.07 -0.40
N ARG A 239 23.29 -19.88 -1.00
CA ARG A 239 24.47 -19.49 -1.78
C ARG A 239 25.37 -18.58 -0.96
N ASP A 240 26.63 -18.46 -1.37
CA ASP A 240 27.60 -17.52 -0.78
C ASP A 240 27.39 -16.10 -1.32
N ASN A 241 26.25 -15.49 -0.95
CA ASN A 241 25.88 -14.14 -1.37
C ASN A 241 26.08 -13.14 -0.22
N CYS A 242 26.44 -11.90 -0.57
CA CYS A 242 26.57 -10.79 0.37
C CYS A 242 25.21 -10.33 0.91
N ARG A 243 25.07 -10.20 2.23
CA ARG A 243 23.86 -9.66 2.86
C ARG A 243 23.87 -8.14 2.79
N VAL A 244 22.83 -7.54 2.21
CA VAL A 244 22.72 -6.09 1.99
C VAL A 244 21.38 -5.56 2.48
N VAL A 245 21.34 -4.26 2.80
CA VAL A 245 20.12 -3.51 3.07
C VAL A 245 19.98 -2.43 2.00
N VAL A 246 18.77 -2.29 1.44
CA VAL A 246 18.49 -1.25 0.44
C VAL A 246 17.67 -0.13 1.07
N SER A 247 18.13 1.11 0.92
CA SER A 247 17.44 2.28 1.46
C SER A 247 17.46 3.44 0.46
N GLY A 248 16.37 4.20 0.41
CA GLY A 248 16.21 5.43 -0.36
C GLY A 248 15.00 5.45 -1.30
N VAL A 249 14.21 4.37 -1.39
CA VAL A 249 13.13 4.22 -2.40
C VAL A 249 11.77 3.94 -1.77
N PHE A 250 11.54 4.50 -0.57
CA PHE A 250 10.31 4.31 0.19
C PHE A 250 9.05 4.89 -0.49
N CYS A 251 9.20 5.94 -1.31
CA CYS A 251 8.10 6.61 -1.98
C CYS A 251 7.94 6.08 -3.42
N GLU A 252 8.88 6.40 -4.30
CA GLU A 252 8.91 5.87 -5.67
C GLU A 252 9.55 4.48 -5.64
N GLN A 253 8.72 3.46 -5.87
CA GLN A 253 9.18 2.08 -5.76
C GLN A 253 10.09 1.72 -6.94
N PRO A 254 11.15 0.93 -6.71
CA PRO A 254 12.05 0.53 -7.78
C PRO A 254 11.33 -0.42 -8.77
N PRO A 255 11.73 -0.42 -10.05
CA PRO A 255 11.31 -1.46 -10.99
C PRO A 255 11.65 -2.85 -10.45
N LEU A 256 10.77 -3.83 -10.67
CA LEU A 256 10.99 -5.20 -10.16
C LEU A 256 12.30 -5.81 -10.68
N ASN A 257 12.69 -5.46 -11.91
CA ASN A 257 13.95 -5.92 -12.51
C ASN A 257 15.19 -5.33 -11.82
N LEU A 258 15.09 -4.15 -11.18
CA LEU A 258 16.19 -3.61 -10.39
C LEU A 258 16.40 -4.46 -9.14
N ILE A 259 15.31 -4.81 -8.42
CA ILE A 259 15.37 -5.69 -7.25
C ILE A 259 16.00 -7.04 -7.63
N ARG A 260 15.54 -7.64 -8.73
CA ARG A 260 16.11 -8.90 -9.27
C ARG A 260 17.59 -8.78 -9.59
N SER A 261 18.01 -7.68 -10.23
CA SER A 261 19.39 -7.48 -10.63
C SER A 261 20.33 -7.43 -9.43
N ILE A 262 19.91 -6.83 -8.31
CA ILE A 262 20.69 -6.79 -7.07
C ILE A 262 20.95 -8.22 -6.57
N GLU A 263 19.93 -9.08 -6.50
CA GLU A 263 20.11 -10.46 -6.03
C GLU A 263 20.92 -11.31 -7.03
N MET A 264 20.69 -11.14 -8.34
CA MET A 264 21.47 -11.80 -9.39
C MET A 264 22.95 -11.42 -9.37
N ALA A 265 23.29 -10.23 -8.87
CA ALA A 265 24.68 -9.78 -8.68
C ALA A 265 25.38 -10.43 -7.46
N GLY A 266 24.77 -11.43 -6.81
CA GLY A 266 25.35 -12.14 -5.67
C GLY A 266 25.02 -11.49 -4.33
N CYS A 267 23.86 -10.82 -4.23
CA CYS A 267 23.38 -10.26 -2.97
C CYS A 267 22.17 -11.02 -2.42
N TYR A 268 21.99 -10.92 -1.11
CA TYR A 268 20.75 -11.19 -0.39
C TYR A 268 20.28 -9.87 0.21
N ILE A 269 19.17 -9.31 -0.29
CA ILE A 269 18.59 -8.15 0.37
C ILE A 269 17.86 -8.66 1.62
N VAL A 270 18.39 -8.36 2.79
CA VAL A 270 17.90 -8.88 4.08
C VAL A 270 16.93 -7.94 4.77
N ASP A 271 16.92 -6.67 4.38
CA ASP A 271 15.95 -5.66 4.76
C ASP A 271 15.93 -4.53 3.70
N ASP A 272 14.86 -3.77 3.67
CA ASP A 272 14.71 -2.62 2.78
C ASP A 272 13.71 -1.59 3.33
N ASP A 273 13.66 -0.42 2.71
CA ASP A 273 12.60 0.56 2.89
C ASP A 273 11.51 0.51 1.81
N PHE A 274 11.42 -0.59 1.04
CA PHE A 274 10.35 -0.77 0.07
C PHE A 274 9.01 -0.83 0.80
N MET A 275 7.99 -0.28 0.15
CA MET A 275 6.63 -0.35 0.65
C MET A 275 6.47 0.16 2.09
N LEU A 276 7.28 1.16 2.50
CA LEU A 276 7.29 1.71 3.87
C LEU A 276 5.91 2.18 4.32
N VAL A 277 5.04 2.59 3.40
CA VAL A 277 3.61 2.87 3.64
C VAL A 277 2.86 1.74 4.36
N THR A 278 3.32 0.48 4.25
CA THR A 278 2.78 -0.69 4.95
C THR A 278 3.54 -1.06 6.24
N ARG A 279 4.73 -0.46 6.45
CA ARG A 279 5.73 -0.89 7.44
C ARG A 279 6.27 0.23 8.35
N TRP A 280 5.80 1.46 8.19
CA TRP A 280 6.33 2.63 8.91
C TRP A 280 6.04 2.59 10.43
N LEU A 281 4.94 1.94 10.84
CA LEU A 281 4.68 1.63 12.25
C LEU A 281 5.45 0.38 12.63
N LEU A 282 6.46 0.56 13.50
CA LEU A 282 7.31 -0.51 13.99
C LEU A 282 6.70 -1.29 15.15
N GLU A 283 5.67 -0.71 15.77
CA GLU A 283 4.95 -1.28 16.91
C GLU A 283 3.45 -1.32 16.61
N ASP A 284 2.74 -2.19 17.32
CA ASP A 284 1.29 -2.24 17.29
C ASP A 284 0.70 -0.92 17.80
N VAL A 285 -0.44 -0.52 17.23
CA VAL A 285 -1.24 0.56 17.80
C VAL A 285 -1.82 0.03 19.12
N PRO A 286 -1.64 0.71 20.27
CA PRO A 286 -2.14 0.23 21.55
C PRO A 286 -3.65 0.00 21.53
N THR A 287 -4.07 -1.20 21.95
CA THR A 287 -5.47 -1.65 22.11
C THR A 287 -5.78 -1.89 23.58
#